data_AF-A0AAP1MUG1-F1
#
_entry.id   AF-A0AAP1MUG1-F1
#
_cell.length_a   1.000
_cell.length_b   1.000
_cell.length_c   1.000
_cell.angle_alpha   90.00
_cell.angle_beta   90.00
_cell.angle_gamma   90.00
#
_symmetry.space_group_name_H-M   'P 1'
#
loop_
_entity.id
_entity.type
_entity.pdbx_description
1 polymer ?
#
loop_
_entity_poly.entity_id
_entity_poly.type
_entity_poly.pdbx_seq_one_letter_code
_entity_poly.pdbx_strand_id
1 'polypeptide(L)'
;FIFGYNPADSHPIVANHVINAKRNGAKIIVCDPRKIETARIADMHIALKNGSNIALLNAIGHVIIEEDLYDKSFVASRSEGFEEYRKIVEGYTPESVEAITGVSAQAIRACARMYAGAKSAAILWGMGVTQFYQGVETVRSLTSLAILTGNLGKPS
;
A
#
# COMPACT_ATOMS: atom_id res chain seq x y z
N PHE A 1 4.80 -3.37 3.86
CA PHE A 1 3.77 -3.29 2.81
C PHE A 1 4.40 -3.72 1.49
N ILE A 2 4.11 -4.92 1.00
CA ILE A 2 4.75 -5.50 -0.18
C ILE A 2 3.75 -5.43 -1.34
N PHE A 3 4.07 -4.70 -2.41
CA PHE A 3 3.14 -4.40 -3.49
C PHE A 3 3.72 -4.74 -4.86
N GLY A 4 3.11 -5.68 -5.57
CA GLY A 4 3.57 -6.10 -6.91
C GLY A 4 5.01 -6.61 -6.90
N TYR A 5 5.43 -7.29 -5.82
CA TYR A 5 6.81 -7.70 -5.60
C TYR A 5 6.89 -9.07 -4.93
N ASN A 6 7.69 -9.96 -5.52
CA ASN A 6 7.94 -11.30 -4.99
C ASN A 6 9.39 -11.42 -4.50
N PRO A 7 9.72 -10.95 -3.28
CA PRO A 7 11.08 -11.04 -2.76
C PRO A 7 11.57 -12.47 -2.64
N ALA A 8 10.68 -13.45 -2.37
CA ALA A 8 11.08 -14.84 -2.18
C ALA A 8 11.84 -15.40 -3.38
N ASP A 9 11.36 -15.12 -4.59
CA ASP A 9 12.00 -15.61 -5.83
C ASP A 9 12.93 -14.58 -6.47
N SER A 10 12.62 -13.28 -6.36
CA SER A 10 13.41 -12.23 -7.02
C SER A 10 14.62 -11.78 -6.21
N HIS A 11 14.53 -11.77 -4.88
CA HIS A 11 15.59 -11.29 -3.99
C HIS A 11 15.62 -12.10 -2.67
N PRO A 12 16.06 -13.36 -2.70
CA PRO A 12 15.93 -14.27 -1.56
C PRO A 12 16.52 -13.73 -0.24
N ILE A 13 17.62 -12.96 -0.30
CA ILE A 13 18.21 -12.33 0.89
C ILE A 13 17.30 -11.21 1.44
N VAL A 14 16.66 -10.41 0.58
CA VAL A 14 15.65 -9.43 1.01
C VAL A 14 14.44 -10.15 1.62
N ALA A 15 14.03 -11.30 1.08
CA ALA A 15 12.98 -12.11 1.68
C ALA A 15 13.33 -12.56 3.11
N ASN A 16 14.59 -12.93 3.36
CA ASN A 16 15.05 -13.25 4.72
C ASN A 16 14.91 -12.06 5.67
N HIS A 17 15.18 -10.83 5.22
CA HIS A 17 14.92 -9.62 6.02
C HIS A 17 13.42 -9.40 6.30
N VAL A 18 12.56 -9.66 5.31
CA VAL A 18 11.09 -9.62 5.50
C VAL A 18 10.63 -10.65 6.54
N ILE A 19 11.15 -11.89 6.44
CA ILE A 19 10.86 -12.96 7.41
C ILE A 19 11.35 -12.57 8.81
N ASN A 20 12.53 -11.97 8.93
CA ASN A 20 13.04 -11.48 10.21
C ASN A 20 12.20 -10.32 10.76
N ALA A 21 11.72 -9.41 9.93
CA ALA A 21 10.78 -8.38 10.35
C ALA A 21 9.49 -9.00 10.93
N LYS A 22 8.93 -10.03 10.28
CA LYS A 22 7.77 -10.78 10.79
C LYS A 22 8.06 -11.44 12.14
N ARG A 23 9.22 -12.09 12.29
CA ARG A 23 9.67 -12.69 13.56
C ARG A 23 9.79 -11.66 14.68
N ASN A 24 10.18 -10.43 14.33
CA ASN A 24 10.25 -9.29 15.25
C ASN A 24 8.89 -8.62 15.52
N GLY A 25 7.79 -9.20 15.03
CA GLY A 25 6.43 -8.73 15.29
C GLY A 25 5.87 -7.76 14.24
N ALA A 26 6.59 -7.49 13.15
CA ALA A 26 6.06 -6.64 12.08
C ALA A 26 4.82 -7.28 11.42
N LYS A 27 3.87 -6.43 11.04
CA LYS A 27 2.74 -6.80 10.20
C LYS A 27 3.13 -6.79 8.73
N ILE A 28 2.68 -7.79 7.98
CA ILE A 28 2.94 -7.93 6.55
C ILE A 28 1.62 -7.88 5.79
N ILE A 29 1.54 -6.94 4.85
CA ILE A 29 0.51 -6.89 3.81
C ILE A 29 1.20 -7.23 2.49
N VAL A 30 0.63 -8.16 1.72
CA VAL A 30 1.05 -8.50 0.36
C VAL A 30 -0.08 -8.16 -0.60
N CYS A 31 0.18 -7.27 -1.56
CA CYS A 31 -0.72 -6.96 -2.67
C CYS A 31 -0.14 -7.57 -3.95
N ASP A 32 -0.61 -8.76 -4.33
CA ASP A 32 -0.24 -9.47 -5.55
C ASP A 32 -1.45 -10.30 -6.00
N PRO A 33 -1.84 -10.30 -7.29
CA PRO A 33 -2.94 -11.12 -7.79
C PRO A 33 -2.74 -12.62 -7.52
N ARG A 34 -1.48 -13.06 -7.43
CA ARG A 34 -1.09 -14.45 -7.20
C ARG A 34 -0.87 -14.71 -5.72
N LYS A 35 -1.00 -15.98 -5.33
CA LYS A 35 -0.58 -16.49 -4.01
C LYS A 35 0.91 -16.85 -4.04
N ILE A 36 1.78 -15.84 -4.05
CA ILE A 36 3.24 -16.02 -3.99
C ILE A 36 3.68 -16.52 -2.60
N GLU A 37 4.92 -17.03 -2.47
CA GLU A 37 5.45 -17.53 -1.20
C GLU A 37 5.37 -16.50 -0.07
N THR A 38 5.65 -15.22 -0.37
CA THR A 38 5.55 -14.14 0.61
C THR A 38 4.14 -13.92 1.15
N ALA A 39 3.09 -14.32 0.41
CA ALA A 39 1.70 -14.24 0.89
C ALA A 39 1.41 -15.24 2.03
N ARG A 40 2.16 -16.36 2.13
CA ARG A 40 1.97 -17.36 3.19
C ARG A 40 2.31 -16.83 4.59
N ILE A 41 3.18 -15.84 4.68
CA ILE A 41 3.58 -15.20 5.95
C ILE A 41 2.89 -13.86 6.21
N ALA A 42 2.01 -13.43 5.29
CA ALA A 42 1.32 -12.15 5.38
C ALA A 42 0.17 -12.21 6.40
N ASP A 43 -0.03 -11.11 7.14
CA ASP A 43 -1.24 -10.89 7.93
C ASP A 43 -2.44 -10.61 7.01
N MET A 44 -2.20 -10.01 5.85
CA MET A 44 -3.21 -9.78 4.81
C MET A 44 -2.63 -10.04 3.42
N HIS A 45 -3.33 -10.87 2.63
CA HIS A 45 -3.09 -11.00 1.20
C HIS A 45 -4.24 -10.32 0.43
N ILE A 46 -3.90 -9.23 -0.26
CA ILE A 46 -4.80 -8.48 -1.13
C ILE A 46 -4.62 -9.00 -2.56
N ALA A 47 -5.46 -9.98 -2.92
CA ALA A 47 -5.47 -10.61 -4.25
C ALA A 47 -6.25 -9.76 -5.27
N LEU A 48 -5.77 -8.55 -5.54
CA LEU A 48 -6.38 -7.64 -6.51
C LEU A 48 -6.37 -8.22 -7.94
N LYS A 49 -7.34 -7.83 -8.77
CA LYS A 49 -7.37 -8.11 -10.21
C LYS A 49 -6.16 -7.46 -10.89
N ASN A 50 -5.59 -8.14 -11.88
CA ASN A 50 -4.46 -7.62 -12.66
C ASN A 50 -4.76 -6.22 -13.22
N GLY A 51 -3.83 -5.28 -13.07
CA GLY A 51 -3.95 -3.91 -13.59
C GLY A 51 -4.80 -2.96 -12.74
N SER A 52 -5.44 -3.42 -11.66
CA SER A 52 -6.31 -2.57 -10.81
C SER A 52 -5.56 -1.75 -9.74
N ASN A 53 -4.26 -1.52 -9.93
CA ASN A 53 -3.35 -0.96 -8.91
C ASN A 53 -3.80 0.43 -8.42
N ILE A 54 -4.03 1.37 -9.34
CA ILE A 54 -4.42 2.74 -8.98
C ILE A 54 -5.77 2.78 -8.27
N ALA A 55 -6.74 1.97 -8.69
CA ALA A 55 -8.04 1.90 -8.03
C ALA A 55 -7.90 1.45 -6.58
N LEU A 56 -7.08 0.42 -6.31
CA LEU A 56 -6.80 -0.03 -4.95
C LEU A 56 -6.06 1.04 -4.14
N LEU A 57 -5.01 1.65 -4.70
CA LEU A 57 -4.19 2.63 -3.97
C LEU A 57 -4.96 3.91 -3.65
N ASN A 58 -5.79 4.40 -4.57
CA ASN A 58 -6.65 5.55 -4.32
C ASN A 58 -7.70 5.23 -3.26
N ALA A 59 -8.27 4.02 -3.26
CA ALA A 59 -9.22 3.63 -2.22
C ALA A 59 -8.56 3.44 -0.84
N ILE A 60 -7.30 2.99 -0.79
CA ILE A 60 -6.52 3.01 0.45
C ILE A 60 -6.29 4.45 0.92
N GLY A 61 -5.87 5.35 0.02
CA GLY A 61 -5.69 6.77 0.34
C GLY A 61 -6.98 7.45 0.78
N HIS A 62 -8.10 7.12 0.15
CA HIS A 62 -9.44 7.56 0.52
C HIS A 62 -9.73 7.24 1.97
N VAL A 63 -9.59 5.96 2.37
CA VAL A 63 -9.86 5.53 3.76
C VAL A 63 -8.94 6.24 4.75
N ILE A 64 -7.65 6.38 4.43
CA ILE A 64 -6.70 7.05 5.32
C ILE A 64 -7.08 8.51 5.56
N ILE A 65 -7.61 9.21 4.54
CA ILE A 65 -8.06 10.60 4.67
C ILE A 65 -9.43 10.69 5.32
N GLU A 66 -10.40 9.88 4.88
CA GLU A 66 -11.79 9.84 5.39
C GLU A 66 -11.80 9.57 6.90
N GLU A 67 -10.96 8.65 7.37
CA GLU A 67 -10.87 8.25 8.77
C GLU A 67 -9.84 9.06 9.58
N ASP A 68 -9.28 10.12 9.01
CA ASP A 68 -8.33 11.03 9.67
C ASP A 68 -7.06 10.33 10.21
N LEU A 69 -6.60 9.28 9.52
CA LEU A 69 -5.48 8.42 9.92
C LEU A 69 -4.11 8.92 9.41
N TYR A 70 -4.10 10.00 8.65
CA TYR A 70 -2.88 10.55 8.05
C TYR A 70 -2.10 11.42 9.04
N ASP A 71 -0.79 11.53 8.82
CA ASP A 71 0.08 12.40 9.62
C ASP A 71 -0.07 13.85 9.16
N LYS A 72 -1.02 14.56 9.77
CA LYS A 72 -1.31 15.98 9.47
C LYS A 72 -0.08 16.88 9.56
N SER A 73 0.76 16.67 10.58
CA SER A 73 1.93 17.50 10.82
C SER A 73 3.00 17.24 9.75
N PHE A 74 3.22 15.98 9.38
CA PHE A 74 4.14 15.63 8.30
C PHE A 74 3.63 16.16 6.96
N VAL A 75 2.35 15.95 6.64
CA VAL A 75 1.74 16.43 5.40
C VAL A 75 1.86 17.96 5.30
N ALA A 76 1.53 18.70 6.36
CA ALA A 76 1.60 20.16 6.35
C ALA A 76 3.03 20.71 6.22
N SER A 77 4.05 20.01 6.76
CA SER A 77 5.42 20.54 6.84
C SER A 77 6.38 19.98 5.79
N ARG A 78 6.07 18.84 5.16
CA ARG A 78 6.98 18.08 4.29
C ARG A 78 6.35 17.62 2.98
N SER A 79 5.16 18.08 2.64
CA SER A 79 4.51 17.72 1.38
C SER A 79 3.84 18.92 0.71
N GLU A 80 3.51 18.73 -0.57
CA GLU A 80 2.72 19.63 -1.38
C GLU A 80 1.68 18.82 -2.18
N GLY A 81 0.61 19.46 -2.65
CA GLY A 81 -0.40 18.81 -3.48
C GLY A 81 -1.44 17.96 -2.72
N PHE A 82 -1.54 18.11 -1.39
CA PHE A 82 -2.46 17.32 -0.57
C PHE A 82 -3.93 17.51 -0.96
N GLU A 83 -4.38 18.75 -1.18
CA GLU A 83 -5.78 19.02 -1.52
C GLU A 83 -6.14 18.51 -2.92
N GLU A 84 -5.21 18.56 -3.88
CA GLU A 84 -5.36 17.96 -5.20
C GLU A 84 -5.47 16.44 -5.11
N TYR A 85 -4.59 15.81 -4.32
CA TYR A 85 -4.65 14.37 -4.06
C TYR A 85 -5.96 13.97 -3.37
N ARG A 86 -6.38 14.72 -2.35
CA ARG A 86 -7.63 14.51 -1.61
C ARG A 86 -8.84 14.51 -2.53
N LYS A 87 -8.94 15.50 -3.44
CA LYS A 87 -10.01 15.57 -4.45
C LYS A 87 -10.02 14.35 -5.37
N ILE A 88 -8.85 13.83 -5.74
CA ILE A 88 -8.77 12.64 -6.59
C ILE A 88 -9.33 11.43 -5.84
N VAL A 89 -8.88 11.18 -4.61
CA VAL A 89 -9.23 9.96 -3.88
C VAL A 89 -10.63 10.01 -3.26
N GLU A 90 -11.25 11.18 -3.11
CA GLU A 90 -12.63 11.32 -2.62
C GLU A 90 -13.64 10.44 -3.38
N GLY A 91 -13.49 10.31 -4.71
CA GLY A 91 -14.37 9.46 -5.53
C GLY A 91 -14.07 7.96 -5.48
N TYR A 92 -12.92 7.56 -4.92
CA TYR A 92 -12.49 6.16 -4.85
C TYR A 92 -12.89 5.55 -3.51
N THR A 93 -14.17 5.56 -3.17
CA THR A 93 -14.65 4.85 -1.98
C THR A 93 -14.32 3.36 -2.11
N PRO A 94 -14.05 2.65 -1.00
CA PRO A 94 -13.82 1.20 -1.03
C PRO A 94 -14.91 0.42 -1.77
N GLU A 95 -16.16 0.85 -1.64
CA GLU A 95 -17.33 0.27 -2.31
C GLU A 95 -17.32 0.52 -3.83
N SER A 96 -16.89 1.70 -4.29
CA SER A 96 -16.86 2.03 -5.73
C SER A 96 -15.81 1.23 -6.50
N VAL A 97 -14.78 0.74 -5.82
CA VAL A 97 -13.66 0.01 -6.45
C VAL A 97 -13.74 -1.51 -6.28
N GLU A 98 -14.74 -2.07 -5.60
CA GLU A 98 -14.85 -3.52 -5.37
C GLU A 98 -14.87 -4.31 -6.69
N ALA A 99 -15.70 -3.89 -7.65
CA ALA A 99 -15.81 -4.56 -8.94
C ALA A 99 -14.52 -4.46 -9.77
N ILE A 100 -13.82 -3.33 -9.69
CA ILE A 100 -12.58 -3.04 -10.43
C ILE A 100 -11.42 -3.85 -9.85
N THR A 101 -11.27 -3.83 -8.53
CA THR A 101 -10.15 -4.47 -7.82
C THR A 101 -10.40 -5.95 -7.54
N GLY A 102 -11.65 -6.38 -7.46
CA GLY A 102 -12.01 -7.72 -6.95
C GLY A 102 -11.72 -7.91 -5.45
N VAL A 103 -11.46 -6.82 -4.72
CA VAL A 103 -11.17 -6.81 -3.28
C VAL A 103 -12.37 -6.20 -2.57
N SER A 104 -12.83 -6.82 -1.47
CA SER A 104 -13.97 -6.26 -0.73
C SER A 104 -13.63 -4.94 -0.07
N ALA A 105 -14.62 -4.06 0.05
CA ALA A 105 -14.50 -2.76 0.71
C ALA A 105 -13.95 -2.91 2.14
N GLN A 106 -14.40 -3.94 2.86
CA GLN A 106 -13.91 -4.28 4.19
C GLN A 106 -12.40 -4.61 4.20
N ALA A 107 -11.92 -5.38 3.22
CA ALA A 107 -10.50 -5.72 3.12
C ALA A 107 -9.65 -4.50 2.75
N ILE A 108 -10.16 -3.60 1.91
CA ILE A 108 -9.50 -2.32 1.58
C ILE A 108 -9.38 -1.45 2.84
N ARG A 109 -10.46 -1.29 3.60
CA ARG A 109 -10.45 -0.53 4.85
C ARG A 109 -9.49 -1.12 5.88
N ALA A 110 -9.50 -2.44 6.05
CA ALA A 110 -8.57 -3.14 6.95
C ALA A 110 -7.10 -2.97 6.51
N CYS A 111 -6.82 -3.03 5.21
CA CYS A 111 -5.49 -2.79 4.64
C CYS A 111 -5.00 -1.35 4.93
N ALA A 112 -5.85 -0.36 4.67
CA ALA A 112 -5.57 1.06 4.92
C ALA A 112 -5.27 1.33 6.41
N ARG A 113 -6.14 0.85 7.30
CA ARG A 113 -5.98 0.98 8.75
C ARG A 113 -4.72 0.29 9.27
N MET A 114 -4.42 -0.91 8.77
CA MET A 114 -3.22 -1.64 9.17
C MET A 114 -1.94 -0.91 8.71
N TYR A 115 -1.93 -0.35 7.50
CA TYR A 115 -0.80 0.42 7.00
C TYR A 115 -0.61 1.73 7.77
N ALA A 116 -1.67 2.54 7.93
CA ALA A 116 -1.60 3.83 8.60
C ALA A 116 -1.41 3.73 10.12
N GLY A 117 -1.93 2.67 10.75
CA GLY A 117 -1.80 2.44 12.19
C GLY A 117 -0.42 1.92 12.63
N ALA A 118 0.47 1.61 11.70
CA ALA A 118 1.83 1.18 12.04
C ALA A 118 2.71 2.37 12.45
N LYS A 119 3.46 2.24 13.56
CA LYS A 119 4.42 3.26 14.01
C LYS A 119 5.46 3.62 12.94
N SER A 120 5.90 2.62 12.19
CA SER A 120 6.74 2.77 10.99
C SER A 120 6.35 1.69 9.99
N ALA A 121 6.25 2.05 8.72
CA ALA A 121 5.92 1.13 7.64
C ALA A 121 6.80 1.36 6.41
N ALA A 122 7.45 0.31 5.93
CA ALA A 122 8.17 0.32 4.65
C ALA A 122 7.29 -0.22 3.52
N ILE A 123 7.32 0.47 2.37
CA ILE A 123 6.75 -0.03 1.11
C ILE A 123 7.88 -0.67 0.31
N LEU A 124 7.70 -1.94 -0.07
CA LEU A 124 8.57 -2.67 -0.99
C LEU A 124 7.77 -2.98 -2.25
N TRP A 125 8.23 -2.53 -3.41
CA TRP A 125 7.59 -2.80 -4.69
C TRP A 125 8.59 -3.23 -5.76
N GLY A 126 8.09 -3.73 -6.89
CA GLY A 126 8.91 -4.22 -7.99
C GLY A 126 8.18 -4.20 -9.33
N MET A 127 8.41 -5.22 -10.16
CA MET A 127 7.95 -5.22 -11.54
C MET A 127 6.43 -5.29 -11.70
N GLY A 128 5.69 -5.81 -10.70
CA GLY A 128 4.23 -5.76 -10.66
C GLY A 128 3.65 -4.34 -10.54
N VAL A 129 4.52 -3.34 -10.42
CA VAL A 129 4.19 -1.91 -10.50
C VAL A 129 4.67 -1.34 -11.83
N THR A 130 5.98 -1.39 -12.11
CA THR A 130 6.60 -0.61 -13.19
C THR A 130 6.34 -1.15 -14.60
N GLN A 131 6.00 -2.43 -14.76
CA GLN A 131 5.70 -3.04 -16.08
C GLN A 131 4.21 -2.98 -16.46
N PHE A 132 3.44 -2.11 -15.81
CA PHE A 132 2.10 -1.72 -16.26
C PHE A 132 2.16 -0.36 -16.96
N TYR A 133 1.22 -0.12 -17.89
CA TYR A 133 1.12 1.15 -18.60
C TYR A 133 1.06 2.37 -17.66
N GLN A 134 0.33 2.26 -16.53
CA GLN A 134 0.24 3.29 -15.50
C GLN A 134 1.30 3.14 -14.39
N GLY A 135 2.48 2.62 -14.74
CA GLY A 135 3.51 2.25 -13.76
C GLY A 135 4.08 3.46 -13.01
N VAL A 136 4.30 4.57 -13.70
CA VAL A 136 4.79 5.83 -13.08
C VAL A 136 3.76 6.38 -12.09
N GLU A 137 2.49 6.40 -12.48
CA GLU A 137 1.38 6.85 -11.64
C GLU A 137 1.25 5.94 -10.42
N THR A 138 1.46 4.63 -10.58
CA THR A 138 1.37 3.66 -9.49
C THR A 138 2.51 3.87 -8.48
N VAL A 139 3.73 4.13 -8.96
CA VAL A 139 4.87 4.50 -8.08
C VAL A 139 4.57 5.79 -7.32
N ARG A 140 4.05 6.82 -8.00
CA ARG A 140 3.67 8.08 -7.36
C ARG A 140 2.57 7.86 -6.31
N SER A 141 1.55 7.07 -6.62
CA SER A 141 0.44 6.78 -5.69
C SER A 141 0.90 5.99 -4.46
N LEU A 142 1.78 4.98 -4.61
CA LEU A 142 2.43 4.31 -3.48
C LEU A 142 3.22 5.29 -2.61
N THR A 143 3.96 6.20 -3.25
CA THR A 143 4.77 7.21 -2.55
C THR A 143 3.86 8.21 -1.82
N SER A 144 2.73 8.60 -2.42
CA SER A 144 1.72 9.44 -1.78
C SER A 144 1.19 8.81 -0.48
N LEU A 145 0.96 7.50 -0.42
CA LEU A 145 0.59 6.82 0.83
C LEU A 145 1.68 6.92 1.92
N ALA A 146 2.95 6.80 1.54
CA ALA A 146 4.06 6.95 2.47
C ALA A 146 4.19 8.38 3.00
N ILE A 147 4.00 9.38 2.13
CA ILE A 147 3.95 10.80 2.51
C ILE A 147 2.78 11.06 3.44
N LEU A 148 1.58 10.58 3.07
CA LEU A 148 0.34 10.75 3.82
C LEU A 148 0.47 10.20 5.25
N THR A 149 1.22 9.13 5.45
CA THR A 149 1.40 8.46 6.74
C THR A 149 2.72 8.80 7.45
N GLY A 150 3.46 9.82 6.97
CA GLY A 150 4.73 10.23 7.59
C GLY A 150 5.77 9.10 7.67
N ASN A 151 5.73 8.18 6.71
CA ASN A 151 6.60 6.99 6.65
C ASN A 151 7.90 7.23 5.86
N LEU A 152 8.36 8.49 5.82
CA LEU A 152 9.59 8.91 5.13
C LEU A 152 10.48 9.72 6.06
N GLY A 153 11.79 9.67 5.83
CA GLY A 153 12.77 10.43 6.63
C GLY A 153 13.02 9.88 8.05
N LYS A 154 12.62 8.62 8.32
CA LYS A 154 12.82 7.92 9.59
C LYS A 154 13.26 6.46 9.37
N PRO A 155 13.94 5.82 10.33
CA PRO A 155 14.23 4.39 10.27
C PRO A 155 12.96 3.55 10.44
N SER A 156 12.97 2.35 9.86
CA SER A 156 11.91 1.33 9.96
C SER A 156 12.27 0.24 10.94
#